data_AF-A0A660YPV8-F1
#
_entry.id   AF-A0A660YPV8-F1
#
_cell.length_a   1.000
_cell.length_b   1.000
_cell.length_c   1.000
_cell.angle_alpha   90.00
_cell.angle_beta   90.00
_cell.angle_gamma   90.00
#
_symmetry.space_group_name_H-M   'P 1'
#
loop_
_entity.id
_entity.type
_entity.pdbx_description
1 polymer ?
#
loop_
_entity_poly.entity_id
_entity_poly.type
_entity_poly.pdbx_seq_one_letter_code
_entity_poly.pdbx_strand_id
1 'polypeptide(L)'
;HVFLHEFGHAFAGLADEYYSSQVAYSDFYPKGIEPQEPNITALLNPKTLKWRQYLSKGIDIPTDWGKEKREALSAEIRTIYKEMKQKLDSLEKAGASKDEISEVKKSYNQKIADKREELNQVIQKYRYLEGKVGAFEGAGYSSTGLYRPSMDCLMKSNKGMKFCKVCQKAIERMIIYYTK
;
A
#
# COMPACT_ATOMS: atom_id res chain seq x y z
N HIS A 1 8.64 -15.52 -6.72
CA HIS A 1 8.75 -14.34 -5.81
C HIS A 1 7.94 -14.52 -4.54
N VAL A 2 6.74 -15.11 -4.62
CA VAL A 2 5.98 -15.60 -3.46
C VAL A 2 6.86 -16.41 -2.50
N PHE A 3 7.66 -17.36 -2.99
CA PHE A 3 8.60 -18.11 -2.14
C PHE A 3 9.48 -17.23 -1.23
N LEU A 4 10.09 -16.16 -1.77
CA LEU A 4 10.95 -15.27 -0.98
C LEU A 4 10.14 -14.46 0.04
N HIS A 5 8.91 -14.08 -0.31
CA HIS A 5 7.98 -13.43 0.60
C HIS A 5 7.61 -14.37 1.77
N GLU A 6 7.19 -15.61 1.47
CA GLU A 6 6.89 -16.63 2.49
C GLU A 6 8.10 -16.98 3.35
N PHE A 7 9.28 -17.05 2.74
CA PHE A 7 10.53 -17.24 3.47
C PHE A 7 10.81 -16.08 4.43
N GLY A 8 10.45 -14.85 4.05
CA GLY A 8 10.52 -13.69 4.93
C GLY A 8 9.68 -13.85 6.20
N HIS A 9 8.45 -14.38 6.07
CA HIS A 9 7.63 -14.74 7.23
C HIS A 9 8.28 -15.85 8.06
N ALA A 10 8.59 -16.98 7.43
CA ALA A 10 9.03 -18.19 8.12
C ALA A 10 10.40 -18.05 8.80
N PHE A 11 11.34 -17.35 8.16
CA PHE A 11 12.72 -17.26 8.64
C PHE A 11 12.97 -16.03 9.52
N ALA A 12 12.39 -14.88 9.17
CA ALA A 12 12.69 -13.61 9.82
C ALA A 12 11.53 -13.02 10.63
N GLY A 13 10.40 -13.72 10.72
CA GLY A 13 9.23 -13.26 11.46
C GLY A 13 8.68 -11.93 10.93
N LEU A 14 8.81 -11.69 9.62
CA LEU A 14 8.30 -10.47 9.00
C LEU A 14 6.77 -10.54 8.91
N ALA A 15 6.10 -9.42 9.13
CA ALA A 15 4.68 -9.26 8.86
C ALA A 15 4.44 -8.83 7.41
N ASP A 16 3.20 -9.00 6.95
CA ASP A 16 2.72 -8.37 5.73
C ASP A 16 2.68 -6.85 5.86
N GLU A 17 3.23 -6.16 4.85
CA GLU A 17 3.28 -4.69 4.77
C GLU A 17 2.17 -4.12 3.88
N TYR A 18 1.39 -4.95 3.20
CA TYR A 18 0.19 -4.49 2.51
C TYR A 18 -0.97 -4.30 3.48
N TYR A 19 -1.94 -3.52 3.06
CA TYR A 19 -3.17 -3.30 3.77
C TYR A 19 -4.36 -3.39 2.82
N SER A 20 -5.50 -3.75 3.36
CA SER A 20 -6.77 -3.71 2.64
C SER A 20 -7.55 -2.47 3.07
N SER A 21 -8.13 -1.73 2.12
CA SER A 21 -9.11 -0.69 2.42
C SER A 21 -10.55 -1.23 2.50
N GLN A 22 -10.76 -2.51 2.19
CA GLN A 22 -12.09 -3.14 2.15
C GLN A 22 -12.10 -4.37 3.09
N VAL A 23 -12.99 -4.32 4.09
CA VAL A 23 -13.22 -5.34 5.12
C VAL A 23 -12.12 -5.37 6.20
N ALA A 24 -12.24 -4.48 7.19
CA ALA A 24 -11.53 -4.54 8.46
C ALA A 24 -12.32 -5.42 9.45
N TYR A 25 -12.22 -6.73 9.30
CA TYR A 25 -12.74 -7.71 10.28
C TYR A 25 -11.67 -8.79 10.56
N SER A 26 -10.41 -8.39 10.62
CA SER A 26 -9.38 -9.23 11.22
C SER A 26 -8.69 -8.45 12.33
N ASP A 27 -8.99 -8.81 13.58
CA ASP A 27 -8.25 -8.39 14.77
C ASP A 27 -6.85 -9.05 14.83
N PHE A 28 -6.19 -9.18 13.68
CA PHE A 28 -4.88 -9.83 13.58
C PHE A 28 -3.83 -9.07 14.40
N TYR A 29 -3.96 -7.75 14.44
CA TYR A 29 -3.22 -6.85 15.31
C TYR A 29 -4.19 -6.04 16.16
N PRO A 30 -4.32 -6.34 17.47
CA PRO A 30 -5.20 -5.59 18.34
C PRO A 30 -4.80 -4.11 18.44
N LYS A 31 -5.78 -3.21 18.43
CA LYS A 31 -5.54 -1.77 18.57
C LYS A 31 -4.85 -1.47 19.91
N GLY A 32 -3.87 -0.57 19.88
CA GLY A 32 -3.14 -0.16 21.08
C GLY A 32 -2.07 -1.15 21.55
N ILE A 33 -1.87 -2.26 20.83
CA ILE A 33 -0.80 -3.23 21.11
C ILE A 33 0.26 -3.12 20.03
N GLU A 34 1.53 -3.05 20.45
CA GLU A 34 2.67 -3.02 19.54
C GLU A 34 2.90 -4.43 18.96
N PRO A 35 2.91 -4.60 17.62
CA PRO A 35 3.22 -5.89 16.99
C PRO A 35 4.61 -6.39 17.38
N GLN A 36 4.85 -7.70 17.37
CA GLN A 36 6.18 -8.27 17.64
C GLN A 36 7.10 -8.17 16.42
N GLU A 37 6.51 -8.20 15.24
CA GLU A 37 7.20 -8.24 13.96
C GLU A 37 8.02 -6.96 13.74
N PRO A 38 9.25 -7.09 13.20
CA PRO A 38 10.20 -5.98 13.17
C PRO A 38 9.90 -4.94 12.08
N ASN A 39 9.06 -5.28 11.09
CA ASN A 39 8.79 -4.46 9.91
C ASN A 39 7.39 -3.81 9.92
N ILE A 40 6.66 -3.87 11.02
CA ILE A 40 5.45 -3.06 11.24
C ILE A 40 5.42 -2.50 12.66
N THR A 41 4.68 -1.42 12.88
CA THR A 41 4.54 -0.78 14.20
C THR A 41 3.14 -0.20 14.38
N ALA A 42 2.63 -0.19 15.61
CA ALA A 42 1.44 0.59 15.98
C ALA A 42 1.79 2.06 16.31
N LEU A 43 3.08 2.40 16.29
CA LEU A 43 3.62 3.73 16.54
C LEU A 43 3.13 4.34 17.87
N LEU A 44 2.97 3.50 18.90
CA LEU A 44 2.48 3.94 20.22
C LEU A 44 3.37 5.04 20.84
N ASN A 45 4.67 5.02 20.51
CA ASN A 45 5.61 6.07 20.87
C ASN A 45 6.60 6.36 19.72
N PRO A 46 6.51 7.53 19.06
CA PRO A 46 7.41 7.89 17.95
C PRO A 46 8.90 7.92 18.33
N LYS A 47 9.25 8.12 19.61
CA LYS A 47 10.64 8.12 20.09
C LYS A 47 11.26 6.72 20.06
N THR A 48 10.45 5.67 20.17
CA THR A 48 10.88 4.28 20.24
C THR A 48 10.52 3.49 18.98
N LEU A 49 10.37 4.18 17.84
CA LEU A 49 10.13 3.53 16.55
C LEU A 49 11.13 2.37 16.31
N LYS A 50 10.62 1.18 16.00
CA LYS A 50 11.42 -0.07 15.90
C LYS A 50 12.67 0.06 15.02
N TRP A 51 12.57 0.79 13.92
CA TRP A 51 13.65 1.00 12.96
C TRP A 51 14.22 2.42 12.98
N ARG A 52 14.13 3.13 14.11
CA ARG A 52 14.62 4.52 14.26
C ARG A 52 16.03 4.73 13.73
N GLN A 53 16.94 3.80 13.99
CA GLN A 53 18.34 3.84 13.54
C GLN A 53 18.52 3.82 12.00
N TYR A 54 17.49 3.40 11.25
CA TYR A 54 17.51 3.34 9.79
C TYR A 54 16.75 4.48 9.12
N LEU A 55 16.16 5.40 9.90
CA LEU A 55 15.38 6.51 9.37
C LEU A 55 16.19 7.37 8.40
N SER A 56 15.55 7.71 7.28
CA SER A 56 16.13 8.67 6.35
C SER A 56 16.07 10.08 6.93
N LYS A 57 17.14 10.88 6.71
CA LYS A 57 17.19 12.27 7.18
C LYS A 57 16.06 13.09 6.56
N GLY A 58 15.45 13.96 7.36
CA GLY A 58 14.40 14.89 6.91
C GLY A 58 13.04 14.23 6.63
N ILE A 59 12.78 13.06 7.19
CA ILE A 59 11.48 12.37 7.08
C ILE A 59 10.71 12.52 8.39
N ASP A 60 9.48 13.02 8.28
CA ASP A 60 8.55 13.15 9.42
C ASP A 60 7.99 11.79 9.87
N ILE A 61 7.58 11.72 11.13
CA ILE A 61 6.99 10.53 11.76
C ILE A 61 5.68 10.93 12.45
N PRO A 62 4.52 10.41 12.01
CA PRO A 62 4.32 9.53 10.85
C PRO A 62 4.66 10.23 9.53
N THR A 63 5.05 9.43 8.53
CA THR A 63 5.47 9.94 7.21
C THR A 63 4.25 10.10 6.31
N ASP A 64 3.87 11.34 6.00
CA ASP A 64 2.87 11.62 4.98
C ASP A 64 3.37 11.19 3.60
N TRP A 65 2.56 10.38 2.92
CA TRP A 65 2.81 9.93 1.55
C TRP A 65 1.64 10.21 0.61
N GLY A 66 0.71 11.08 1.02
CA GLY A 66 -0.50 11.41 0.30
C GLY A 66 -1.53 10.29 0.31
N LYS A 67 -1.54 9.46 1.35
CA LYS A 67 -2.41 8.27 1.48
C LYS A 67 -3.87 8.61 1.22
N GLU A 68 -4.41 9.56 1.98
CA GLU A 68 -5.84 9.93 1.91
C GLU A 68 -6.24 10.35 0.51
N LYS A 69 -5.47 11.23 -0.13
CA LYS A 69 -5.77 11.71 -1.48
C LYS A 69 -5.64 10.60 -2.53
N ARG A 70 -4.63 9.72 -2.41
CA ARG A 70 -4.47 8.54 -3.29
C ARG A 70 -5.65 7.58 -3.15
N GLU A 71 -6.10 7.34 -1.92
CA GLU A 71 -7.23 6.45 -1.62
C GLU A 71 -8.55 7.03 -2.13
N ALA A 72 -8.80 8.33 -1.92
CA ALA A 72 -9.97 9.03 -2.43
C ALA A 72 -10.04 8.96 -3.97
N LEU A 73 -8.97 9.33 -4.66
CA LEU A 73 -8.91 9.28 -6.13
C LEU A 73 -9.06 7.84 -6.66
N SER A 74 -8.43 6.87 -6.00
CA SER A 74 -8.59 5.45 -6.36
C SER A 74 -10.03 4.97 -6.16
N ALA A 75 -10.72 5.45 -5.13
CA ALA A 75 -12.12 5.15 -4.89
C ALA A 75 -13.02 5.79 -5.96
N GLU A 76 -12.80 7.05 -6.31
CA GLU A 76 -13.50 7.73 -7.40
C GLU A 76 -13.34 6.97 -8.73
N ILE A 77 -12.12 6.58 -9.08
CA ILE A 77 -11.85 5.79 -10.29
C ILE A 77 -12.64 4.48 -10.27
N ARG A 78 -12.65 3.75 -9.14
CA ARG A 78 -13.43 2.51 -9.00
C ARG A 78 -14.93 2.75 -9.17
N THR A 79 -15.46 3.84 -8.61
CA THR A 79 -16.87 4.21 -8.76
C THR A 79 -17.20 4.49 -10.23
N ILE A 80 -16.38 5.27 -10.93
CA ILE A 80 -16.57 5.57 -12.37
C ILE A 80 -16.55 4.27 -13.20
N TYR A 81 -15.64 3.34 -12.91
CA TYR A 81 -15.63 2.02 -13.55
C TYR A 81 -16.91 1.23 -13.31
N LYS A 82 -17.44 1.23 -12.08
CA LYS A 82 -18.69 0.55 -11.72
C LYS A 82 -19.88 1.16 -12.46
N GLU A 83 -19.98 2.48 -12.49
CA GLU A 83 -21.01 3.21 -13.21
C GLU A 83 -20.94 2.94 -14.71
N MET A 84 -19.74 2.98 -15.31
CA MET A 84 -19.54 2.63 -16.71
C MET A 84 -20.06 1.23 -16.99
N LYS A 85 -19.68 0.24 -16.18
CA LYS A 85 -20.14 -1.15 -16.35
C LYS A 85 -21.67 -1.26 -16.29
N GLN A 86 -22.31 -0.60 -15.32
CA GLN A 86 -23.77 -0.59 -15.18
C GLN A 86 -24.46 0.08 -16.38
N LYS A 87 -23.90 1.20 -16.87
CA LYS A 87 -24.44 1.91 -18.03
C LYS A 87 -24.33 1.07 -19.30
N LEU A 88 -23.18 0.42 -19.52
CA LEU A 88 -22.98 -0.45 -20.68
C LEU A 88 -23.93 -1.65 -20.66
N ASP A 89 -24.10 -2.31 -19.51
CA ASP A 89 -25.08 -3.42 -19.36
C ASP A 89 -26.52 -2.96 -19.66
N SER A 90 -26.90 -1.76 -19.21
CA SER A 90 -28.24 -1.20 -19.51
C SER A 90 -28.45 -0.91 -21.00
N LEU A 91 -27.42 -0.44 -21.70
CA LEU A 91 -27.47 -0.11 -23.13
C LEU A 91 -27.52 -1.38 -23.98
N GLU A 92 -26.74 -2.40 -23.62
CA GLU A 92 -26.77 -3.71 -24.27
C GLU A 92 -28.16 -4.34 -24.17
N LYS A 93 -28.80 -4.29 -22.99
CA LYS A 93 -30.18 -4.77 -22.79
C LYS A 93 -31.23 -3.98 -23.57
N ALA A 94 -31.00 -2.70 -23.79
CA ALA A 94 -31.88 -1.84 -24.57
C ALA A 94 -31.68 -1.99 -26.10
N GLY A 95 -30.73 -2.82 -26.55
CA GLY A 95 -30.44 -3.00 -27.98
C GLY A 95 -29.75 -1.78 -28.61
N ALA A 96 -29.01 -1.00 -27.83
CA ALA A 96 -28.29 0.18 -28.33
C ALA A 96 -27.29 -0.18 -29.43
N SER A 97 -27.09 0.74 -30.35
CA SER A 97 -26.13 0.59 -31.45
C SER A 97 -24.68 0.53 -30.94
N LYS A 98 -23.79 -0.03 -31.77
CA LYS A 98 -22.35 -0.05 -31.47
C LYS A 98 -21.77 1.35 -31.31
N ASP A 99 -22.30 2.33 -32.03
CA ASP A 99 -21.83 3.71 -31.99
C ASP A 99 -22.21 4.38 -30.65
N GLU A 100 -23.44 4.21 -30.17
CA GLU A 100 -23.86 4.69 -28.85
C GLU A 100 -23.03 4.07 -27.72
N ILE A 101 -22.77 2.76 -27.78
CA ILE A 101 -21.90 2.06 -26.82
C ILE A 101 -20.47 2.62 -26.86
N SER A 102 -19.95 2.90 -28.06
CA SER A 102 -18.61 3.47 -28.27
C SER A 102 -18.49 4.89 -27.69
N GLU A 103 -19.47 5.74 -27.93
CA GLU A 103 -19.51 7.12 -27.39
C GLU A 103 -19.55 7.13 -25.86
N VAL A 104 -20.36 6.26 -25.26
CA VAL A 104 -20.43 6.11 -23.80
C VAL A 104 -19.10 5.63 -23.24
N LYS A 105 -18.48 4.60 -23.84
CA LYS A 105 -17.13 4.14 -23.44
C LYS A 105 -16.11 5.27 -23.52
N LYS A 106 -16.12 6.06 -24.60
CA LYS A 106 -15.21 7.20 -24.78
C LYS A 106 -15.37 8.23 -23.66
N SER A 107 -16.61 8.60 -23.34
CA SER A 107 -16.91 9.55 -22.26
C SER A 107 -16.40 9.07 -20.90
N TYR A 108 -16.69 7.82 -20.51
CA TYR A 108 -16.20 7.26 -19.25
C TYR A 108 -14.68 7.09 -19.23
N ASN A 109 -14.07 6.66 -20.33
CA ASN A 109 -12.62 6.54 -20.45
C ASN A 109 -11.92 7.89 -20.28
N GLN A 110 -12.49 8.99 -20.79
CA GLN A 110 -11.96 10.32 -20.57
C GLN A 110 -12.02 10.69 -19.08
N LYS A 111 -13.16 10.51 -18.41
CA LYS A 111 -13.29 10.76 -16.96
C LYS A 111 -12.28 9.95 -16.13
N ILE A 112 -12.06 8.69 -16.51
CA ILE A 112 -11.06 7.83 -15.86
C ILE A 112 -9.64 8.35 -16.12
N ALA A 113 -9.34 8.81 -17.33
CA ALA A 113 -8.03 9.37 -17.68
C ALA A 113 -7.75 10.64 -16.87
N ASP A 114 -8.73 11.54 -16.76
CA ASP A 114 -8.61 12.78 -15.98
C ASP A 114 -8.32 12.47 -14.50
N LYS A 115 -9.07 11.53 -13.91
CA LYS A 115 -8.85 11.11 -12.52
C LYS A 115 -7.53 10.38 -12.30
N ARG A 116 -7.06 9.62 -13.29
CA ARG A 116 -5.73 8.99 -13.25
C ARG A 116 -4.62 10.04 -13.30
N GLU A 117 -4.82 11.11 -14.05
CA GLU A 117 -3.85 12.20 -14.10
C GLU A 117 -3.77 12.93 -12.74
N GLU A 118 -4.90 13.24 -12.11
CA GLU A 118 -4.93 13.75 -10.73
C GLU A 118 -4.17 12.81 -9.77
N LEU A 119 -4.39 11.49 -9.89
CA LEU A 119 -3.70 10.50 -9.06
C LEU A 119 -2.20 10.47 -9.32
N ASN A 120 -1.77 10.56 -10.58
CA ASN A 120 -0.37 10.61 -10.97
C ASN A 120 0.33 11.85 -10.43
N GLN A 121 -0.34 13.01 -10.43
CA GLN A 121 0.20 14.24 -9.85
C GLN A 121 0.48 14.08 -8.35
N VAL A 122 -0.44 13.43 -7.62
CA VAL A 122 -0.23 13.10 -6.20
C VAL A 122 0.92 12.11 -6.04
N ILE A 123 1.01 11.06 -6.87
CA ILE A 123 2.12 10.12 -6.82
C ILE A 123 3.46 10.83 -7.06
N GLN A 124 3.51 11.70 -8.06
CA GLN A 124 4.69 12.48 -8.43
C GLN A 124 5.15 13.42 -7.30
N LYS A 125 4.20 14.10 -6.64
CA LYS A 125 4.48 14.98 -5.50
C LYS A 125 5.28 14.27 -4.39
N TYR A 126 4.96 13.00 -4.12
CA TYR A 126 5.59 12.22 -3.06
C TYR A 126 6.70 11.26 -3.56
N ARG A 127 7.14 11.37 -4.83
CA ARG A 127 8.17 10.49 -5.40
C ARG A 127 9.50 10.55 -4.65
N TYR A 128 9.81 11.68 -4.00
CA TYR A 128 11.04 11.83 -3.20
C TYR A 128 11.13 10.86 -2.00
N LEU A 129 10.01 10.23 -1.61
CA LEU A 129 9.95 9.21 -0.56
C LEU A 129 10.33 7.81 -1.07
N GLU A 130 10.47 7.61 -2.38
CA GLU A 130 10.91 6.33 -2.93
C GLU A 130 12.30 5.95 -2.40
N GLY A 131 12.42 4.72 -1.90
CA GLY A 131 13.65 4.21 -1.27
C GLY A 131 14.00 4.83 0.08
N LYS A 132 13.19 5.76 0.61
CA LYS A 132 13.37 6.32 1.96
C LYS A 132 12.77 5.40 3.01
N VAL A 133 13.40 5.40 4.18
CA VAL A 133 12.90 4.72 5.38
C VAL A 133 12.17 5.74 6.25
N GLY A 134 10.89 5.47 6.52
CA GLY A 134 9.97 6.32 7.29
C GLY A 134 8.98 5.48 8.09
N ALA A 135 7.85 6.06 8.47
CA ALA A 135 6.72 5.36 9.08
C ALA A 135 5.47 5.65 8.25
N PHE A 136 5.22 4.81 7.24
CA PHE A 136 4.14 5.00 6.27
C PHE A 136 2.88 4.27 6.74
N GLU A 137 1.78 4.99 6.94
CA GLU A 137 0.54 4.37 7.42
C GLU A 137 -0.03 3.37 6.41
N GLY A 138 -0.61 2.29 6.93
CA GLY A 138 -1.15 1.14 6.21
C GLY A 138 -0.19 -0.04 6.25
N ALA A 139 -0.46 -1.05 7.07
CA ALA A 139 0.35 -2.25 7.17
C ALA A 139 -0.42 -3.36 7.89
N GLY A 140 0.04 -4.61 7.82
CA GLY A 140 -0.54 -5.71 8.59
C GLY A 140 -2.05 -5.84 8.38
N TYR A 141 -2.50 -5.73 7.12
CA TYR A 141 -3.91 -5.74 6.72
C TYR A 141 -4.74 -4.52 7.17
N SER A 142 -4.25 -3.70 8.09
CA SER A 142 -4.94 -2.50 8.58
C SER A 142 -4.59 -1.26 7.74
N SER A 143 -5.63 -0.57 7.27
CA SER A 143 -5.46 0.69 6.55
C SER A 143 -5.08 1.88 7.43
N THR A 144 -5.27 1.79 8.74
CA THR A 144 -5.00 2.88 9.70
C THR A 144 -4.37 2.35 10.99
N GLY A 145 -3.56 3.17 11.66
CA GLY A 145 -3.00 2.83 12.98
C GLY A 145 -1.85 1.83 12.98
N LEU A 146 -1.54 1.20 11.84
CA LEU A 146 -0.30 0.43 11.64
C LEU A 146 0.55 1.08 10.56
N TYR A 147 1.86 1.02 10.74
CA TYR A 147 2.83 1.67 9.87
C TYR A 147 3.90 0.68 9.40
N ARG A 148 4.32 0.82 8.15
CA ARG A 148 5.42 0.08 7.51
C ARG A 148 6.63 0.99 7.29
N PRO A 149 7.84 0.44 7.15
CA PRO A 149 9.09 1.21 7.04
C PRO A 149 9.33 1.84 5.66
N SER A 150 8.65 1.38 4.61
CA SER A 150 8.93 1.78 3.23
C SER A 150 7.66 1.89 2.38
N MET A 151 7.73 2.70 1.32
CA MET A 151 6.67 2.78 0.30
C MET A 151 6.54 1.49 -0.52
N ASP A 152 7.65 0.76 -0.67
CA ASP A 152 7.70 -0.52 -1.37
C ASP A 152 8.61 -1.53 -0.66
N CYS A 153 8.21 -2.79 -0.69
CA CYS A 153 8.87 -3.91 -0.05
C CYS A 153 8.31 -5.21 -0.63
N LEU A 154 9.12 -6.27 -0.68
CA LEU A 154 8.64 -7.61 -1.01
C LEU A 154 7.53 -8.10 -0.06
N MET A 155 7.51 -7.64 1.19
CA MET A 155 6.42 -7.93 2.15
C MET A 155 5.13 -7.15 1.88
N LYS A 156 5.16 -6.16 0.96
CA LYS A 156 4.00 -5.36 0.56
C LYS A 156 3.50 -5.77 -0.83
N SER A 157 4.41 -5.94 -1.77
CA SER A 157 4.06 -6.29 -3.14
C SER A 157 5.22 -6.99 -3.84
N ASN A 158 4.91 -7.72 -4.91
CA ASN A 158 5.94 -8.34 -5.75
C ASN A 158 6.66 -7.31 -6.66
N LYS A 159 6.34 -6.01 -6.55
CA LYS A 159 6.95 -4.95 -7.35
C LYS A 159 8.38 -4.71 -6.85
N GLY A 160 9.36 -4.81 -7.75
CA GLY A 160 10.77 -4.55 -7.43
C GLY A 160 11.56 -5.71 -6.80
N MET A 161 10.90 -6.81 -6.41
CA MET A 161 11.53 -8.07 -5.93
C MET A 161 12.62 -7.89 -4.86
N LYS A 162 12.47 -6.91 -3.97
CA LYS A 162 13.47 -6.56 -2.95
C LYS A 162 12.81 -6.31 -1.60
N PHE A 163 13.40 -6.87 -0.55
CA PHE A 163 13.09 -6.47 0.82
C PHE A 163 13.49 -5.01 1.06
N CYS A 164 12.68 -4.27 1.82
CA CYS A 164 13.07 -2.94 2.27
C CYS A 164 14.27 -3.01 3.24
N LYS A 165 14.91 -1.87 3.53
CA LYS A 165 16.09 -1.82 4.39
C LYS A 165 15.87 -2.45 5.77
N VAL A 166 14.67 -2.30 6.33
CA VAL A 166 14.31 -2.83 7.66
C VAL A 166 14.14 -4.34 7.61
N CYS A 167 13.44 -4.89 6.62
CA CYS A 167 13.34 -6.33 6.41
C CYS A 167 14.71 -6.97 6.15
N GLN A 168 15.56 -6.35 5.33
CA GLN A 168 16.93 -6.84 5.11
C GLN A 168 17.70 -6.94 6.42
N LYS A 169 17.59 -5.94 7.30
CA LYS A 169 18.27 -5.93 8.60
C LYS A 169 17.67 -6.92 9.60
N ALA A 170 16.37 -7.18 9.53
CA ALA A 170 15.74 -8.25 10.32
C ALA A 170 16.22 -9.64 9.88
N ILE A 171 16.26 -9.90 8.58
CA ILE A 171 16.80 -11.15 8.01
C ILE A 171 18.26 -11.33 8.40
N GLU A 172 19.09 -10.30 8.24
CA GLU A 172 20.52 -10.31 8.63
C GLU A 172 20.71 -10.65 10.11
N ARG A 173 19.86 -10.11 11.00
CA ARG A 173 19.90 -10.44 12.43
C ARG A 173 19.60 -11.91 12.69
N MET A 174 18.60 -12.49 12.01
CA MET A 174 18.29 -13.91 12.17
C MET A 174 19.39 -14.82 11.63
N ILE A 175 20.01 -14.46 10.50
CA ILE A 175 21.18 -15.18 9.98
C ILE A 175 22.30 -15.17 11.03
N ILE A 176 22.64 -13.98 11.57
CA ILE A 176 23.68 -13.86 12.58
C ILE A 176 23.33 -14.67 13.84
N TYR A 177 22.09 -14.63 14.30
CA TYR A 177 21.61 -15.36 15.47
C TYR A 177 21.76 -16.89 15.34
N TYR A 178 21.55 -17.45 14.15
CA TYR A 178 21.66 -18.90 13.93
C TYR A 178 23.05 -19.38 13.52
N THR A 179 23.98 -18.46 13.23
CA THR A 179 25.33 -18.80 12.72
C THR A 179 26.46 -18.44 13.68
N LYS A 180 26.14 -17.79 14.79
CA LYS A 180 27.08 -17.44 15.87
C LYS A 180 26.55 -17.92 17.20
#